data_AF-A0A1I1ZLE8-F1
#
_entry.id   AF-A0A1I1ZLE8-F1
#
_cell.length_a   1.000
_cell.length_b   1.000
_cell.length_c   1.000
_cell.angle_alpha   90.00
_cell.angle_beta   90.00
_cell.angle_gamma   90.00
#
_symmetry.space_group_name_H-M   'P 1'
#
loop_
_entity.id
_entity.type
_entity.pdbx_description
1 polymer ?
#
loop_
_entity_poly.entity_id
_entity_poly.type
_entity_poly.pdbx_seq_one_letter_code
_entity_poly.pdbx_strand_id
1 'polypeptide(L)'
;MDVVVRELDGTAELTAAARLYRAVFGYDQPEYGVSPRLLAALRENSGSVIGALDRTGTMIGFCYGFSAVDGGELYHYSQAAVVAADAQGLGVGRRLKHAQAQVARGTGARTMRWTFDPYAVRNAHFNLNVLGATGVRFLPDYYGGGTDRVLVSWDLWHARKPGAPAGAVSSPATDRHRLRAGLEERFAAGARWTAVTRDADRVTCTFENDRS
;
A
#
# COMPACT_ATOMS: atom_id res chain seq x y z
N MET A 1 -14.40 15.28 -8.23
CA MET A 1 -13.16 15.80 -8.84
C MET A 1 -12.83 14.94 -10.04
N ASP A 2 -12.60 15.58 -11.17
CA ASP A 2 -12.19 14.89 -12.39
C ASP A 2 -10.67 14.79 -12.38
N VAL A 3 -10.18 13.57 -12.51
CA VAL A 3 -8.76 13.25 -12.35
C VAL A 3 -8.42 12.28 -13.47
N VAL A 4 -7.29 12.47 -14.13
CA VAL A 4 -6.74 11.55 -15.12
C VAL A 4 -5.66 10.73 -14.43
N VAL A 5 -5.79 9.40 -14.49
CA VAL A 5 -4.79 8.48 -13.92
C VAL A 5 -4.12 7.76 -15.08
N ARG A 6 -2.81 7.93 -15.21
CA ARG A 6 -2.02 7.37 -16.31
C ARG A 6 -0.55 7.20 -15.92
N GLU A 7 0.16 6.43 -16.73
CA GLU A 7 1.61 6.38 -16.64
C GLU A 7 2.22 7.78 -16.86
N LEU A 8 3.28 8.07 -16.11
CA LEU A 8 4.03 9.31 -16.23
C LEU A 8 5.05 9.21 -17.34
N ASP A 9 5.24 10.31 -18.07
CA ASP A 9 6.17 10.38 -19.18
C ASP A 9 7.01 11.66 -19.13
N GLY A 10 8.28 11.51 -19.53
CA GLY A 10 9.23 12.61 -19.58
C GLY A 10 9.72 13.14 -18.22
N THR A 11 10.88 13.80 -18.26
CA THR A 11 11.59 14.28 -17.07
C THR A 11 10.78 15.24 -16.21
N ALA A 12 9.92 16.07 -16.82
CA ALA A 12 9.12 17.06 -16.11
C ALA A 12 8.13 16.40 -15.13
N GLU A 13 7.40 15.38 -15.58
CA GLU A 13 6.43 14.67 -14.74
C GLU A 13 7.11 13.83 -13.67
N LEU A 14 8.21 13.15 -14.01
CA LEU A 14 8.99 12.37 -13.04
C LEU A 14 9.59 13.26 -11.95
N THR A 15 10.00 14.48 -12.30
CA THR A 15 10.45 15.48 -11.33
C THR A 15 9.32 15.98 -10.45
N ALA A 16 8.13 16.22 -11.02
CA ALA A 16 6.94 16.59 -10.26
C ALA A 16 6.52 15.49 -9.26
N ALA A 17 6.58 14.22 -9.68
CA ALA A 17 6.33 13.07 -8.83
C ALA A 17 7.31 12.99 -7.66
N ALA A 18 8.60 13.18 -7.92
CA ALA A 18 9.62 13.21 -6.87
C ALA A 18 9.41 14.35 -5.85
N ARG A 19 8.97 15.52 -6.32
CA ARG A 19 8.60 16.65 -5.44
C ARG A 19 7.37 16.34 -4.60
N LEU A 20 6.31 15.82 -5.22
CA LEU A 20 5.08 15.44 -4.51
C LEU A 20 5.36 14.36 -3.45
N TYR A 21 6.16 13.35 -3.79
CA TYR A 21 6.58 12.31 -2.87
C TYR A 21 7.23 12.90 -1.61
N ARG A 22 8.22 13.79 -1.77
CA ARG A 22 8.90 14.44 -0.65
C ARG A 22 7.95 15.30 0.18
N ALA A 23 7.10 16.09 -0.48
CA ALA A 23 6.15 16.96 0.20
C ALA A 23 5.15 16.17 1.06
N VAL A 24 4.62 15.05 0.56
CA VAL A 24 3.66 14.23 1.30
C VAL A 24 4.29 13.52 2.48
N PHE A 25 5.54 13.05 2.34
CA PHE A 25 6.25 12.40 3.45
C PHE A 25 6.95 13.37 4.41
N GLY A 26 6.97 14.68 4.11
CA GLY A 26 7.68 15.67 4.92
C GLY A 26 9.20 15.49 4.88
N TYR A 27 9.74 15.01 3.76
CA TYR A 27 11.17 14.78 3.60
C TYR A 27 11.89 16.01 3.10
N ASP A 28 12.61 16.68 4.00
CA ASP A 28 13.43 17.84 3.68
C ASP A 28 14.82 17.44 3.19
N GLN A 29 15.31 16.27 3.61
CA GLN A 29 16.63 15.78 3.23
C GLN A 29 16.62 15.09 1.85
N PRO A 30 17.61 15.37 0.97
CA PRO A 30 17.67 14.80 -0.39
C PRO A 30 17.72 13.27 -0.44
N GLU A 31 18.35 12.61 0.53
CA GLU A 31 18.55 11.16 0.59
C GLU A 31 17.25 10.36 0.74
N TYR A 32 16.19 10.99 1.26
CA TYR A 32 14.87 10.37 1.35
C TYR A 32 14.01 10.61 0.09
N GLY A 33 14.55 11.31 -0.91
CA GLY A 33 13.86 11.54 -2.18
C GLY A 33 13.82 10.31 -3.10
N VAL A 34 12.83 10.27 -3.99
CA VAL A 34 12.83 9.32 -5.10
C VAL A 34 13.50 9.95 -6.33
N SER A 35 14.43 9.24 -6.93
CA SER A 35 15.18 9.73 -8.10
C SER A 35 14.32 9.69 -9.37
N PRO A 36 14.16 10.79 -10.12
CA PRO A 36 13.48 10.77 -11.42
C PRO A 36 14.12 9.80 -12.43
N ARG A 37 15.45 9.58 -12.36
CA ARG A 37 16.15 8.60 -13.20
C ARG A 37 15.77 7.17 -12.84
N LEU A 38 15.58 6.87 -11.56
CA LEU A 38 15.08 5.58 -11.11
C LEU A 38 13.65 5.36 -11.63
N LEU A 39 12.79 6.39 -11.54
CA LEU A 39 11.42 6.29 -12.06
C LEU A 39 11.41 6.01 -13.57
N ALA A 40 12.24 6.70 -14.35
CA ALA A 40 12.37 6.41 -15.78
C ALA A 40 12.80 4.95 -16.01
N ALA A 41 13.81 4.46 -15.29
CA ALA A 41 14.27 3.08 -15.40
C ALA A 41 13.17 2.07 -15.03
N LEU A 42 12.41 2.31 -13.97
CA LEU A 42 11.31 1.43 -13.55
C LEU A 42 10.23 1.34 -14.63
N ARG A 43 9.84 2.47 -15.22
CA ARG A 43 8.85 2.51 -16.30
C ARG A 43 9.26 1.61 -17.47
N GLU A 44 10.51 1.71 -17.92
CA GLU A 44 11.03 0.92 -19.04
C GLU A 44 11.25 -0.56 -18.70
N ASN A 45 11.21 -0.94 -17.42
CA ASN A 45 11.58 -2.29 -16.95
C ASN A 45 10.44 -2.97 -16.17
N SER A 46 9.22 -2.94 -16.71
CA SER A 46 8.04 -3.62 -16.12
C SER A 46 7.74 -3.18 -14.68
N GLY A 47 8.14 -1.96 -14.34
CA GLY A 47 7.68 -1.25 -13.16
C GLY A 47 6.44 -0.43 -13.48
N SER A 48 5.84 0.12 -12.43
CA SER A 48 4.71 1.04 -12.55
C SER A 48 5.18 2.41 -12.11
N VAL A 49 4.91 3.46 -12.89
CA VAL A 49 5.16 4.85 -12.52
C VAL A 49 3.96 5.67 -12.97
N ILE A 50 3.00 5.89 -12.07
CA ILE A 50 1.66 6.34 -12.41
C ILE A 50 1.33 7.61 -11.65
N GLY A 51 0.83 8.61 -12.36
CA GLY A 51 0.34 9.86 -11.81
C GLY A 51 -1.18 9.94 -11.80
N ALA A 52 -1.69 10.75 -10.89
CA ALA A 52 -3.04 11.28 -10.88
C ALA A 52 -2.96 12.80 -11.10
N LEU A 53 -3.52 13.27 -12.20
CA LEU A 53 -3.51 14.68 -12.59
C LEU A 53 -4.92 15.24 -12.54
N ASP A 54 -5.09 16.45 -12.01
CA ASP A 54 -6.36 17.16 -12.09
C ASP A 54 -6.60 17.78 -13.48
N ARG A 55 -7.72 18.50 -13.64
CA ARG A 55 -8.09 19.15 -14.91
C ARG A 55 -7.11 20.22 -15.39
N THR A 56 -6.29 20.77 -14.49
CA THR A 56 -5.28 21.77 -14.85
C THR A 56 -3.95 21.13 -15.26
N GLY A 57 -3.85 19.79 -15.17
CA GLY A 57 -2.60 19.06 -15.36
C GLY A 57 -1.72 19.05 -14.11
N THR A 58 -2.22 19.48 -12.96
CA THR A 58 -1.45 19.44 -11.71
C THR A 58 -1.43 18.02 -11.15
N MET A 59 -0.25 17.51 -10.80
CA MET A 59 -0.09 16.20 -10.19
C MET A 59 -0.53 16.25 -8.71
N ILE A 60 -1.61 15.53 -8.41
CA ILE A 60 -2.23 15.45 -7.07
C ILE A 60 -2.08 14.07 -6.44
N GLY A 61 -1.51 13.11 -7.16
CA GLY A 61 -1.19 11.80 -6.65
C GLY A 61 -0.17 11.08 -7.52
N PHE A 62 0.58 10.18 -6.92
CA PHE A 62 1.65 9.45 -7.57
C PHE A 62 1.84 8.08 -6.91
N CYS A 63 2.05 7.03 -7.68
CA CYS A 63 2.52 5.76 -7.15
C CYS A 63 3.58 5.12 -8.04
N TYR A 64 4.52 4.40 -7.42
CA TYR A 64 5.48 3.60 -8.15
C TYR A 64 5.74 2.25 -7.50
N GLY A 65 6.31 1.34 -8.30
CA GLY A 65 6.55 -0.04 -7.92
C GLY A 65 7.29 -0.80 -9.02
N PHE A 66 7.66 -2.04 -8.73
CA PHE A 66 8.52 -2.86 -9.59
C PHE A 66 8.10 -4.32 -9.56
N SER A 67 8.35 -5.03 -10.66
CA SER A 67 8.18 -6.48 -10.73
C SER A 67 9.27 -7.19 -9.92
N ALA A 68 8.90 -8.25 -9.21
CA ALA A 68 9.79 -9.03 -8.38
C ALA A 68 9.40 -10.52 -8.43
N VAL A 69 10.37 -11.39 -8.16
CA VAL A 69 10.17 -12.84 -8.11
C VAL A 69 10.61 -13.35 -6.75
N ASP A 70 9.78 -14.17 -6.13
CA ASP A 70 10.10 -14.86 -4.87
C ASP A 70 9.46 -16.25 -4.90
N GLY A 71 10.25 -17.29 -4.59
CA GLY A 71 9.79 -18.69 -4.65
C GLY A 71 9.24 -19.12 -6.02
N GLY A 72 9.69 -18.51 -7.10
CA GLY A 72 9.18 -18.76 -8.46
C GLY A 72 7.87 -18.05 -8.81
N GLU A 73 7.27 -17.29 -7.87
CA GLU A 73 6.08 -16.48 -8.14
C GLU A 73 6.49 -15.06 -8.56
N LEU A 74 6.01 -14.64 -9.73
CA LEU A 74 6.07 -13.24 -10.15
C LEU A 74 4.99 -12.43 -9.42
N TYR A 75 5.41 -11.35 -8.76
CA TYR A 75 4.53 -10.37 -8.11
C TYR A 75 5.00 -8.94 -8.40
N HIS A 76 4.13 -7.97 -8.19
CA HIS A 76 4.48 -6.55 -8.26
C HIS A 76 4.61 -5.96 -6.86
N TYR A 77 5.73 -5.32 -6.55
CA TYR A 77 5.90 -4.61 -5.29
C TYR A 77 5.56 -3.12 -5.45
N SER A 78 4.49 -2.66 -4.80
CA SER A 78 4.06 -1.26 -4.78
C SER A 78 4.83 -0.51 -3.69
N GLN A 79 5.95 0.11 -4.07
CA GLN A 79 6.88 0.77 -3.14
C GLN A 79 6.25 1.99 -2.45
N ALA A 80 5.53 2.81 -3.19
CA ALA A 80 4.88 4.00 -2.63
C ALA A 80 3.61 4.38 -3.39
N ALA A 81 2.66 4.97 -2.67
CA ALA A 81 1.51 5.67 -3.22
C ALA A 81 1.23 6.89 -2.34
N VAL A 82 1.32 8.08 -2.93
CA VAL A 82 1.12 9.37 -2.27
C VAL A 82 -0.03 10.12 -2.91
N VAL A 83 -0.78 10.85 -2.09
CA VAL A 83 -1.89 11.71 -2.51
C VAL A 83 -1.74 13.03 -1.76
N ALA A 84 -1.78 14.13 -2.49
CA ALA A 84 -1.76 15.48 -1.94
C ALA A 84 -2.86 15.64 -0.88
N ALA A 85 -2.58 16.39 0.20
CA ALA A 85 -3.45 16.45 1.38
C ALA A 85 -4.88 16.93 1.04
N ASP A 86 -4.99 17.91 0.15
CA ASP A 86 -6.24 18.48 -0.37
C ASP A 86 -7.02 17.53 -1.29
N ALA A 87 -6.35 16.52 -1.85
CA ALA A 87 -6.95 15.49 -2.71
C ALA A 87 -7.29 14.18 -1.96
N GLN A 88 -6.99 14.09 -0.67
CA GLN A 88 -7.28 12.89 0.14
C GLN A 88 -8.79 12.71 0.36
N GLY A 89 -9.24 11.45 0.43
CA GLY A 89 -10.67 11.13 0.58
C GLY A 89 -11.49 11.23 -0.71
N LEU A 90 -10.95 11.77 -1.79
CA LEU A 90 -11.63 11.91 -3.09
C LEU A 90 -11.49 10.68 -4.00
N GLY A 91 -11.06 9.53 -3.44
CA GLY A 91 -10.88 8.28 -4.19
C GLY A 91 -9.61 8.18 -5.06
N VAL A 92 -8.73 9.18 -5.04
CA VAL A 92 -7.49 9.22 -5.83
C VAL A 92 -6.59 8.02 -5.56
N GLY A 93 -6.33 7.70 -4.29
CA GLY A 93 -5.50 6.56 -3.91
C GLY A 93 -6.04 5.21 -4.41
N ARG A 94 -7.37 5.03 -4.41
CA ARG A 94 -8.03 3.83 -4.96
C ARG A 94 -7.74 3.73 -6.46
N ARG A 95 -7.91 4.82 -7.20
CA ARG A 95 -7.67 4.85 -8.65
C ARG A 95 -6.21 4.59 -9.00
N LEU A 96 -5.26 5.17 -8.25
CA LEU A 96 -3.83 4.88 -8.40
C LEU A 96 -3.52 3.40 -8.20
N LYS A 97 -4.00 2.78 -7.11
CA LYS A 97 -3.77 1.37 -6.82
C LYS A 97 -4.37 0.45 -7.89
N HIS A 98 -5.55 0.76 -8.43
CA HIS A 98 -6.12 -0.02 -9.53
C HIS A 98 -5.33 0.14 -10.84
N ALA A 99 -4.87 1.33 -11.17
CA ALA A 99 -4.01 1.54 -12.34
C ALA A 99 -2.68 0.78 -12.18
N GLN A 100 -2.10 0.78 -10.98
CA GLN A 100 -0.90 0.00 -10.66
C GLN A 100 -1.15 -1.51 -10.80
N ALA A 101 -2.30 -1.97 -10.35
CA ALA A 101 -2.74 -3.36 -10.52
C ALA A 101 -2.96 -3.72 -11.99
N GLN A 102 -3.35 -2.79 -12.86
CA GLN A 102 -3.46 -3.04 -14.31
C GLN A 102 -2.08 -3.24 -14.95
N VAL A 103 -1.10 -2.39 -14.60
CA VAL A 103 0.30 -2.58 -15.05
C VAL A 103 0.84 -3.94 -14.58
N ALA A 104 0.65 -4.26 -13.29
CA ALA A 104 1.08 -5.55 -12.73
C ALA A 104 0.43 -6.76 -13.43
N ARG A 105 -0.86 -6.70 -13.77
CA ARG A 105 -1.49 -7.77 -14.55
C ARG A 105 -0.88 -7.93 -15.95
N GLY A 106 -0.48 -6.82 -16.58
CA GLY A 106 0.17 -6.82 -17.87
C GLY A 106 1.51 -7.56 -17.90
N THR A 107 2.20 -7.65 -16.76
CA THR A 107 3.45 -8.42 -16.63
C THR A 107 3.21 -9.90 -16.31
N GLY A 108 1.96 -10.30 -16.07
CA GLY A 108 1.61 -11.64 -15.60
C GLY A 108 1.78 -11.84 -14.09
N ALA A 109 1.99 -10.77 -13.32
CA ALA A 109 2.10 -10.86 -11.86
C ALA A 109 0.82 -11.45 -11.26
N ARG A 110 0.96 -12.42 -10.35
CA ARG A 110 -0.18 -13.05 -9.67
C ARG A 110 -0.73 -12.15 -8.57
N THR A 111 0.18 -11.51 -7.84
CA THR A 111 -0.14 -10.66 -6.70
C THR A 111 0.53 -9.29 -6.81
N MET A 112 -0.05 -8.29 -6.15
CA MET A 112 0.62 -7.04 -5.84
C MET A 112 0.82 -6.94 -4.31
N ARG A 113 2.04 -6.62 -3.87
CA ARG A 113 2.44 -6.60 -2.46
C ARG A 113 2.95 -5.22 -2.06
N TRP A 114 2.72 -4.83 -0.81
CA TRP A 114 3.30 -3.60 -0.22
C TRP A 114 3.19 -3.65 1.29
N THR A 115 3.96 -2.79 1.96
CA THR A 115 3.85 -2.61 3.41
C THR A 115 3.00 -1.38 3.76
N PHE A 116 2.38 -1.40 4.93
CA PHE A 116 1.75 -0.21 5.52
C PHE A 116 1.97 -0.16 7.03
N ASP A 117 1.80 1.03 7.63
CA ASP A 117 1.83 1.21 9.09
C ASP A 117 0.55 0.61 9.71
N PRO A 118 0.65 -0.45 10.55
CA PRO A 118 -0.51 -1.11 11.14
C PRO A 118 -1.30 -0.22 12.10
N TYR A 119 -0.70 0.85 12.62
CA TYR A 119 -1.31 1.78 13.58
C TYR A 119 -2.07 2.91 12.87
N ALA A 120 -1.84 3.11 11.57
CA ALA A 120 -2.58 4.04 10.74
C ALA A 120 -3.94 3.44 10.32
N VAL A 121 -4.90 3.41 11.24
CA VAL A 121 -6.22 2.72 11.08
C VAL A 121 -6.94 3.07 9.78
N ARG A 122 -6.95 4.34 9.37
CA ARG A 122 -7.57 4.76 8.10
C ARG A 122 -6.90 4.10 6.88
N ASN A 123 -5.58 3.97 6.93
CA ASN A 123 -4.80 3.29 5.90
C ASN A 123 -5.01 1.77 5.97
N ALA A 124 -5.05 1.19 7.16
CA ALA A 124 -5.39 -0.23 7.36
C ALA A 124 -6.77 -0.56 6.74
N HIS A 125 -7.79 0.26 7.01
CA HIS A 125 -9.13 0.10 6.43
C HIS A 125 -9.11 0.22 4.90
N PHE A 126 -8.35 1.16 4.35
CA PHE A 126 -8.21 1.28 2.90
C PHE A 126 -7.58 0.03 2.28
N ASN A 127 -6.48 -0.49 2.84
CA ASN A 127 -5.79 -1.66 2.28
C ASN A 127 -6.62 -2.93 2.41
N LEU A 128 -7.26 -3.15 3.55
CA LEU A 128 -7.94 -4.41 3.86
C LEU A 128 -9.41 -4.39 3.40
N ASN A 129 -10.20 -3.45 3.93
CA ASN A 129 -11.64 -3.43 3.71
C ASN A 129 -12.03 -2.85 2.34
N VAL A 130 -11.28 -1.86 1.83
CA VAL A 130 -11.61 -1.20 0.55
C VAL A 130 -10.97 -1.88 -0.66
N LEU A 131 -9.67 -2.17 -0.60
CA LEU A 131 -8.99 -2.87 -1.72
C LEU A 131 -9.18 -4.39 -1.67
N GLY A 132 -9.41 -4.97 -0.49
CA GLY A 132 -9.49 -6.42 -0.33
C GLY A 132 -8.12 -7.10 -0.26
N ALA A 133 -7.03 -6.36 -0.02
CA ALA A 133 -5.72 -6.95 0.24
C ALA A 133 -5.73 -7.69 1.58
N THR A 134 -4.82 -8.65 1.74
CA THR A 134 -4.71 -9.46 2.94
C THR A 134 -3.36 -9.21 3.59
N GLY A 135 -3.32 -8.89 4.88
CA GLY A 135 -2.08 -8.85 5.67
C GLY A 135 -1.53 -10.26 5.84
N VAL A 136 -0.31 -10.49 5.38
CA VAL A 136 0.34 -11.82 5.32
C VAL A 136 1.57 -11.92 6.22
N ARG A 137 2.12 -10.80 6.69
CA ARG A 137 3.28 -10.80 7.58
C ARG A 137 3.35 -9.54 8.41
N PHE A 138 3.66 -9.67 9.70
CA PHE A 138 4.11 -8.57 10.53
C PHE A 138 5.63 -8.42 10.44
N LEU A 139 6.10 -7.19 10.28
CA LEU A 139 7.49 -6.82 10.10
C LEU A 139 7.84 -5.78 11.17
N PRO A 140 8.36 -6.22 12.33
CA PRO A 140 8.73 -5.31 13.41
C PRO A 140 9.92 -4.45 12.98
N ASP A 141 9.87 -3.15 13.30
CA ASP A 141 10.95 -2.19 13.06
C ASP A 141 11.55 -2.21 11.64
N TYR A 142 10.70 -2.33 10.62
CA TYR A 142 11.10 -2.71 9.27
C TYR A 142 12.05 -1.70 8.59
N TYR A 143 11.87 -0.40 8.83
CA TYR A 143 12.76 0.65 8.32
C TYR A 143 13.65 1.26 9.43
N GLY A 144 13.73 0.61 10.60
CA GLY A 144 14.37 1.18 11.79
C GLY A 144 13.54 2.28 12.47
N GLY A 145 13.95 2.70 13.67
CA GLY A 145 13.30 3.81 14.40
C GLY A 145 11.91 3.49 14.94
N GLY A 146 11.59 2.22 15.18
CA GLY A 146 10.28 1.76 15.64
C GLY A 146 9.22 1.73 14.53
N THR A 147 9.62 1.54 13.27
CA THR A 147 8.70 1.58 12.12
C THR A 147 8.13 0.21 11.77
N ASP A 148 7.17 -0.25 12.57
CA ASP A 148 6.50 -1.52 12.29
C ASP A 148 5.70 -1.44 11.00
N ARG A 149 5.67 -2.56 10.28
CA ARG A 149 4.93 -2.70 9.04
C ARG A 149 4.14 -3.99 9.02
N VAL A 150 3.03 -3.97 8.29
CA VAL A 150 2.37 -5.19 7.83
C VAL A 150 2.54 -5.28 6.33
N LEU A 151 3.12 -6.38 5.86
CA LEU A 151 3.12 -6.76 4.46
C LEU A 151 1.73 -7.24 4.09
N VAL A 152 1.13 -6.64 3.06
CA VAL A 152 -0.10 -7.12 2.45
C VAL A 152 0.17 -7.72 1.08
N SER A 153 -0.69 -8.65 0.69
CA SER A 153 -0.77 -9.21 -0.65
C SER A 153 -2.17 -9.02 -1.19
N TRP A 154 -2.28 -8.53 -2.42
CA TRP A 154 -3.52 -8.37 -3.16
C TRP A 154 -3.51 -9.30 -4.38
N ASP A 155 -4.42 -10.27 -4.40
CA ASP A 155 -4.63 -11.12 -5.57
C ASP A 155 -5.20 -10.28 -6.71
N LEU A 156 -4.53 -10.34 -7.87
CA LEU A 156 -4.88 -9.53 -9.02
C LEU A 156 -5.95 -10.19 -9.89
N TRP A 157 -6.16 -11.49 -9.78
CA TRP A 157 -6.97 -12.27 -10.72
C TRP A 157 -8.28 -12.74 -10.10
N HIS A 158 -8.31 -12.92 -8.78
CA HIS A 158 -9.45 -13.44 -8.07
C HIS A 158 -9.86 -12.51 -6.93
N ALA A 159 -11.17 -12.36 -6.75
CA ALA A 159 -11.69 -11.75 -5.54
C ALA A 159 -11.29 -12.60 -4.32
N ARG A 160 -10.96 -11.94 -3.21
CA ARG A 160 -10.63 -12.60 -1.95
C ARG A 160 -11.77 -13.53 -1.54
N LYS A 161 -11.48 -14.81 -1.36
CA LYS A 161 -12.42 -15.76 -0.76
C LYS A 161 -12.25 -15.72 0.76
N PRO A 162 -13.34 -15.59 1.55
CA PRO A 162 -13.25 -15.66 3.00
C PRO A 162 -12.68 -16.99 3.48
N GLY A 163 -11.72 -16.92 4.40
CA GLY A 163 -11.10 -18.04 5.08
C GLY A 163 -11.96 -18.62 6.21
N ALA A 164 -11.32 -19.37 7.10
CA ALA A 164 -11.90 -19.75 8.38
C ALA A 164 -11.60 -18.65 9.42
N PRO A 165 -12.57 -18.23 10.27
CA PRO A 165 -12.32 -17.22 11.30
C PRO A 165 -11.16 -17.63 12.22
N ALA A 166 -10.22 -16.70 12.47
CA ALA A 166 -9.03 -16.93 13.31
C ALA A 166 -8.94 -15.92 14.47
N GLY A 167 -10.10 -15.41 14.90
CA GLY A 167 -10.22 -14.45 16.00
C GLY A 167 -9.98 -13.01 15.59
N ALA A 168 -9.85 -12.14 16.58
CA ALA A 168 -9.61 -10.72 16.39
C ALA A 168 -8.71 -10.15 17.50
N VAL A 169 -7.98 -9.10 17.18
CA VAL A 169 -7.21 -8.31 18.14
C VAL A 169 -7.96 -7.01 18.35
N SER A 170 -8.38 -6.73 19.59
CA SER A 170 -9.06 -5.48 19.94
C SER A 170 -8.26 -4.72 21.00
N SER A 171 -8.01 -3.44 20.73
CA SER A 171 -7.31 -2.53 21.63
C SER A 171 -7.94 -1.13 21.57
N PRO A 172 -7.76 -0.30 22.60
CA PRO A 172 -7.86 1.15 22.42
C PRO A 172 -6.96 1.59 21.26
N ALA A 173 -7.40 2.57 20.48
CA ALA A 173 -6.67 3.13 19.34
C ALA A 173 -5.36 3.80 19.77
N THR A 174 -5.28 4.24 21.03
CA THR A 174 -4.12 4.84 21.65
C THR A 174 -3.13 3.80 22.22
N ASP A 175 -3.56 2.55 22.42
CA ASP A 175 -2.75 1.51 23.02
C ASP A 175 -1.99 0.71 21.94
N ARG A 176 -0.94 1.37 21.43
CA ARG A 176 -0.05 0.79 20.41
C ARG A 176 0.62 -0.51 20.88
N HIS A 177 1.00 -0.59 22.16
CA HIS A 177 1.70 -1.76 22.70
C HIS A 177 0.81 -3.00 22.67
N ARG A 178 -0.44 -2.88 23.14
CA ARG A 178 -1.40 -3.98 23.09
C ARG A 178 -1.73 -4.40 21.67
N LEU A 179 -1.92 -3.43 20.76
CA LEU A 179 -2.18 -3.75 19.37
C LEU A 179 -1.00 -4.52 18.77
N ARG A 180 0.23 -4.04 18.98
CA ARG A 180 1.45 -4.70 18.52
C ARG A 180 1.54 -6.15 18.98
N ALA A 181 1.41 -6.40 20.28
CA ALA A 181 1.51 -7.75 20.85
C ALA A 181 0.47 -8.71 20.24
N GLY A 182 -0.77 -8.24 20.07
CA GLY A 182 -1.82 -9.05 19.44
C GLY A 182 -1.56 -9.32 17.95
N LEU A 183 -0.99 -8.36 17.21
CA LEU A 183 -0.57 -8.58 15.82
C LEU A 183 0.54 -9.65 15.76
N GLU A 184 1.58 -9.52 16.59
CA GLU A 184 2.68 -10.50 16.68
C GLU A 184 2.16 -11.91 16.96
N GLU A 185 1.26 -12.07 17.94
CA GLU A 185 0.63 -13.36 18.28
C GLU A 185 -0.13 -13.96 17.09
N ARG A 186 -0.99 -13.17 16.44
CA ARG A 186 -1.84 -13.68 15.34
C ARG A 186 -1.02 -14.07 14.12
N PHE A 187 -0.03 -13.25 13.75
CA PHE A 187 0.84 -13.57 12.62
C PHE A 187 1.76 -14.76 12.93
N ALA A 188 2.26 -14.90 14.17
CA ALA A 188 3.03 -16.07 14.59
C ALA A 188 2.20 -17.37 14.53
N ALA A 189 0.89 -17.28 14.78
CA ALA A 189 -0.05 -18.39 14.61
C ALA A 189 -0.41 -18.69 13.14
N GLY A 190 0.18 -17.98 12.17
CA GLY A 190 -0.10 -18.15 10.74
C GLY A 190 -1.40 -17.51 10.26
N ALA A 191 -2.07 -16.72 11.11
CA ALA A 191 -3.31 -16.06 10.74
C ALA A 191 -3.06 -14.86 9.83
N ARG A 192 -4.03 -14.56 8.96
CA ARG A 192 -3.97 -13.45 8.03
C ARG A 192 -4.91 -12.33 8.44
N TRP A 193 -4.45 -11.09 8.36
CA TRP A 193 -5.27 -9.93 8.71
C TRP A 193 -6.14 -9.53 7.53
N THR A 194 -7.46 -9.61 7.67
CA THR A 194 -8.40 -9.44 6.53
C THR A 194 -9.31 -8.23 6.64
N ALA A 195 -9.52 -7.69 7.83
CA ALA A 195 -10.33 -6.49 8.01
C ALA A 195 -9.93 -5.72 9.27
N VAL A 196 -10.24 -4.44 9.28
CA VAL A 196 -10.18 -3.60 10.48
C VAL A 196 -11.48 -2.83 10.63
N THR A 197 -11.94 -2.70 11.86
CA THR A 197 -13.03 -1.80 12.24
C THR A 197 -12.57 -0.85 13.34
N ARG A 198 -13.16 0.33 13.37
CA ARG A 198 -12.96 1.30 14.44
C ARG A 198 -14.32 1.66 15.01
N ASP A 199 -14.48 1.50 16.32
CA ASP A 199 -15.65 1.93 17.06
C ASP A 199 -15.19 2.85 18.19
N ALA A 200 -15.62 4.10 18.14
CA ALA A 200 -15.17 5.16 19.04
C ALA A 200 -13.63 5.20 19.22
N ASP A 201 -13.16 4.85 20.40
CA ASP A 201 -11.77 4.82 20.83
C ASP A 201 -11.11 3.45 20.65
N ARG A 202 -11.79 2.46 20.08
CA ARG A 202 -11.29 1.09 19.89
C ARG A 202 -11.05 0.75 18.43
N VAL A 203 -10.03 -0.08 18.21
CA VAL A 203 -9.70 -0.69 16.92
C VAL A 203 -9.78 -2.18 17.07
N THR A 204 -10.43 -2.84 16.12
CA THR A 204 -10.54 -4.29 16.06
C THR A 204 -10.01 -4.81 14.73
N CYS A 205 -8.96 -5.63 14.79
CA CYS A 205 -8.31 -6.26 13.66
C CYS A 205 -8.81 -7.70 13.54
N THR A 206 -9.48 -8.04 12.44
CA THR A 206 -10.07 -9.37 12.20
C THR A 206 -9.11 -10.25 11.43
N PHE A 207 -8.96 -11.51 11.86
CA PHE A 207 -8.06 -12.48 11.27
C PHE A 207 -8.77 -13.72 10.74
N GLU A 208 -8.19 -14.32 9.71
CA GLU A 208 -8.67 -15.55 9.10
C GLU A 208 -7.50 -16.49 8.76
N ASN A 209 -7.75 -17.80 8.79
CA ASN A 209 -6.85 -18.84 8.31
C ASN A 209 -7.27 -19.31 6.92
N ASP A 210 -6.35 -19.94 6.18
CA ASP A 210 -6.72 -20.68 4.98
C ASP A 210 -7.73 -21.79 5.31
N ARG A 211 -8.69 -22.01 4.40
CA ARG A 211 -9.59 -23.17 4.50
C ARG A 211 -8.81 -24.39 4.03
N SER A 212 -8.75 -25.41 4.89
CA SER A 212 -8.28 -26.76 4.56
C SER A 212 -9.08 -27.39 3.43
#